data_AF-A0A351FY53-F1
#
_entry.id   AF-A0A351FY53-F1
#
_cell.length_a   1.000
_cell.length_b   1.000
_cell.length_c   1.000
_cell.angle_alpha   90.00
_cell.angle_beta   90.00
_cell.angle_gamma   90.00
#
_symmetry.space_group_name_H-M   'P 1'
#
loop_
_entity.id
_entity.type
_entity.pdbx_description
1 polymer ?
#
loop_
_entity_poly.entity_id
_entity_poly.type
_entity_poly.pdbx_seq_one_letter_code
_entity_poly.pdbx_strand_id
1 'polypeptide(L)'
;MPHPMKLDRRSVLKGVAGATLALPVLDAMGAEVSETPPRRFCALYTANGMALPKSEHAIDEWSWFPRQEDQGRFTFGKSTEPLSPFRQQLSFLGGLYPPSGPKADPHVCSDMWLTGAPLHNPKPGTYNSVALDQVVAQHTKQYCRQPSLVLSIDAGTGFLSRTGTISYSLEGKPIPAENNPRRVFDRLFRGDRSSLESERAQLKRRIKLVDAVLENARAFNQRLGKSDREKMDQYLTSLNEVESRLIASEKWIDIPLKK
;
A
#
# COMPACT_ATOMS: atom_id res chain seq x y z
N MET A 1 -24.15 -18.86 -26.51
CA MET A 1 -23.22 -17.84 -25.97
C MET A 1 -23.96 -16.51 -25.91
N PRO A 2 -24.09 -15.86 -24.74
CA PRO A 2 -24.74 -14.56 -24.68
C PRO A 2 -23.79 -13.49 -25.24
N HIS A 3 -24.28 -12.68 -26.16
CA HIS A 3 -23.57 -11.52 -26.69
C HIS A 3 -23.26 -10.53 -25.55
N PRO A 4 -22.04 -9.97 -25.45
CA PRO A 4 -21.76 -8.91 -24.49
C PRO A 4 -22.60 -7.69 -24.83
N MET A 5 -23.45 -7.28 -23.90
CA MET A 5 -24.33 -6.12 -24.03
C MET A 5 -23.46 -4.86 -24.10
N LYS A 6 -23.31 -4.27 -25.30
CA LYS A 6 -22.62 -2.99 -25.47
C LYS A 6 -23.53 -1.87 -24.95
N LEU A 7 -23.19 -1.32 -23.80
CA LEU A 7 -23.87 -0.16 -23.25
C LEU A 7 -23.31 1.11 -23.89
N ASP A 8 -24.19 1.91 -24.49
CA ASP A 8 -23.82 3.23 -25.01
C ASP A 8 -23.48 4.17 -23.84
N ARG A 9 -22.42 4.98 -23.99
CA ARG A 9 -21.95 5.96 -22.99
C ARG A 9 -23.06 6.93 -22.58
N ARG A 10 -24.04 7.18 -23.45
CA ARG A 10 -25.19 8.06 -23.19
C ARG A 10 -26.34 7.38 -22.43
N SER A 11 -26.39 6.05 -22.37
CA SER A 11 -27.49 5.32 -21.73
C SER A 11 -27.37 5.28 -20.20
N VAL A 12 -26.21 5.58 -19.62
CA VAL A 12 -25.95 5.47 -18.17
C VAL A 12 -26.19 6.80 -17.41
N LEU A 13 -26.63 7.88 -18.08
CA LEU A 13 -26.78 9.21 -17.47
C LEU A 13 -28.21 9.73 -17.33
N LYS A 14 -29.18 8.85 -17.02
CA LYS A 14 -30.49 9.28 -16.52
C LYS A 14 -30.88 8.53 -15.25
N GLY A 15 -30.19 8.86 -14.14
CA GLY A 15 -30.79 8.68 -12.82
C GLY A 15 -32.00 9.61 -12.68
N VAL A 16 -33.04 9.17 -11.98
CA VAL A 16 -34.36 9.83 -11.84
C VAL A 16 -34.30 11.28 -11.30
N ALA A 17 -33.14 11.74 -10.83
CA ALA A 17 -32.96 13.08 -10.26
C ALA A 17 -31.83 13.93 -10.89
N GLY A 18 -31.30 13.58 -12.08
CA GLY A 18 -30.32 14.43 -12.77
C GLY A 18 -28.94 14.56 -12.11
N ALA A 19 -28.65 13.77 -11.08
CA ALA A 19 -27.32 13.69 -10.49
C ALA A 19 -26.43 12.76 -11.32
N THR A 20 -25.39 13.30 -11.97
CA THR A 20 -24.32 12.50 -12.58
C THR A 20 -23.39 11.99 -11.47
N LEU A 21 -23.50 10.73 -11.09
CA LEU A 21 -22.44 10.04 -10.35
C LEU A 21 -21.31 9.73 -11.33
N ALA A 22 -20.11 10.24 -11.06
CA ALA A 22 -18.91 9.82 -11.78
C ALA A 22 -18.60 8.38 -11.37
N LEU A 23 -19.11 7.42 -12.15
CA LEU A 23 -18.74 6.01 -11.99
C LEU A 23 -17.35 5.79 -12.63
N PRO A 24 -16.47 4.99 -12.01
CA PRO A 24 -15.26 4.54 -12.66
C PRO A 24 -15.61 3.86 -13.99
N VAL A 25 -14.80 4.11 -15.03
CA VAL A 25 -14.94 3.44 -16.32
C VAL A 25 -14.86 1.93 -16.10
N LEU A 26 -15.97 1.22 -16.29
CA LEU A 26 -16.02 -0.24 -16.25
C LEU A 26 -15.46 -0.77 -17.57
N ASP A 27 -14.80 -1.93 -17.54
CA ASP A 27 -14.30 -2.63 -18.75
C ASP A 27 -15.40 -2.86 -19.82
N ALA A 28 -16.68 -2.81 -19.41
CA ALA A 28 -17.85 -2.86 -20.29
C ALA A 28 -18.03 -1.62 -21.20
N MET A 29 -17.28 -0.53 -21.00
CA MET A 29 -17.51 0.78 -21.65
C MET A 29 -16.60 1.08 -22.86
N GLY A 30 -15.79 0.12 -23.30
CA GLY A 30 -15.04 0.22 -24.56
C GLY A 30 -13.73 1.01 -24.47
N ALA A 31 -12.80 0.65 -25.37
CA ALA A 31 -11.36 0.84 -25.26
C ALA A 31 -10.85 2.27 -25.53
N GLU A 32 -10.26 2.88 -24.50
CA GLU A 32 -9.02 3.68 -24.58
C GLU A 32 -8.10 3.33 -23.39
N VAL A 33 -8.06 2.04 -23.08
CA VAL A 33 -7.08 1.49 -22.14
C VAL A 33 -5.83 1.24 -22.99
N SER A 34 -4.70 1.82 -22.57
CA SER A 34 -3.36 1.39 -23.01
C SER A 34 -3.37 -0.12 -23.29
N GLU A 35 -2.94 -0.56 -24.48
CA GLU A 35 -3.06 -1.96 -24.93
C GLU A 35 -2.53 -2.97 -23.90
N THR A 36 -1.63 -2.52 -23.02
CA THR A 36 -1.29 -3.21 -21.77
C THR A 36 -1.65 -2.35 -20.56
N PRO A 37 -2.59 -2.80 -19.69
CA PRO A 37 -2.81 -2.15 -18.40
C PRO A 37 -1.56 -2.26 -17.53
N PRO A 38 -1.20 -1.22 -16.75
CA PRO A 38 -0.02 -1.27 -15.91
C PRO A 38 -0.17 -2.37 -14.85
N ARG A 39 0.88 -3.19 -14.71
CA ARG A 39 0.96 -4.22 -13.67
C ARG A 39 1.02 -3.53 -12.30
N ARG A 40 0.22 -4.01 -11.36
CA ARG A 40 0.17 -3.49 -9.99
C ARG A 40 0.64 -4.56 -9.03
N PHE A 41 1.34 -4.14 -7.98
CA PHE A 41 1.73 -4.98 -6.86
C PHE A 41 0.82 -4.68 -5.67
N CYS A 42 0.32 -5.72 -5.01
CA CYS A 42 -0.47 -5.62 -3.79
C CYS A 42 0.08 -6.64 -2.80
N ALA A 43 0.34 -6.17 -1.58
CA ALA A 43 0.83 -7.00 -0.50
C ALA A 43 -0.17 -6.92 0.64
N LEU A 44 -0.68 -8.08 1.07
CA LEU A 44 -1.65 -8.21 2.14
C LEU A 44 -1.05 -9.08 3.23
N TYR A 45 -1.06 -8.56 4.46
CA TYR A 45 -0.57 -9.26 5.63
C TYR A 45 -1.72 -9.63 6.55
N THR A 46 -1.67 -10.83 7.12
CA THR A 46 -2.59 -11.28 8.16
C THR A 46 -1.78 -11.75 9.36
N ALA A 47 -2.00 -11.13 10.51
CA ALA A 47 -1.30 -11.42 11.75
C ALA A 47 -1.79 -12.74 12.38
N ASN A 48 -1.02 -13.25 13.36
CA ASN A 48 -1.32 -14.44 14.16
C ASN A 48 -1.34 -15.78 13.39
N GLY A 49 -0.84 -15.78 12.15
CA GLY A 49 -0.71 -16.99 11.35
C GLY A 49 -2.05 -17.50 10.82
N MET A 50 -1.96 -18.61 10.10
CA MET A 50 -3.11 -19.28 9.49
C MET A 50 -3.05 -20.77 9.79
N ALA A 51 -4.22 -21.42 9.80
CA ALA A 51 -4.29 -22.87 9.95
C ALA A 51 -3.54 -23.58 8.81
N LEU A 52 -2.65 -24.50 9.19
CA LEU A 52 -1.89 -25.34 8.26
C LEU A 52 -2.57 -26.72 8.15
N PRO A 53 -2.44 -27.42 7.00
CA PRO A 53 -3.06 -28.73 6.80
C PRO A 53 -2.31 -29.81 7.58
N LYS A 54 -2.46 -29.83 8.91
CA LYS A 54 -1.87 -30.82 9.80
C LYS A 54 -2.95 -31.74 10.36
N SER A 55 -2.89 -33.01 9.98
CA SER A 55 -3.89 -34.03 10.36
C SER A 55 -4.04 -34.26 11.86
N GLU A 56 -3.02 -33.91 12.66
CA GLU A 56 -3.08 -33.93 14.13
C GLU A 56 -4.13 -32.97 14.72
N HIS A 57 -4.54 -31.92 13.98
CA HIS A 57 -5.51 -30.93 14.43
C HIS A 57 -6.97 -31.32 14.12
N ALA A 58 -7.20 -32.39 13.33
CA ALA A 58 -8.53 -32.87 12.93
C ALA A 58 -9.44 -31.81 12.25
N ILE A 59 -8.84 -30.77 11.66
CA ILE A 59 -9.53 -29.67 10.95
C ILE A 59 -8.92 -29.42 9.57
N ASP A 60 -8.46 -30.49 8.90
CA ASP A 60 -7.67 -30.39 7.66
C ASP A 60 -8.40 -29.69 6.49
N GLU A 61 -9.73 -29.62 6.55
CA GLU A 61 -10.55 -28.86 5.58
C GLU A 61 -10.45 -27.34 5.77
N TRP A 62 -10.12 -26.86 6.98
CA TRP A 62 -9.91 -25.47 7.34
C TRP A 62 -8.42 -25.11 7.34
N SER A 63 -7.80 -25.13 6.17
CA SER A 63 -6.37 -24.80 5.99
C SER A 63 -6.19 -23.70 4.96
N TRP A 64 -5.22 -22.80 5.20
CA TRP A 64 -4.90 -21.70 4.28
C TRP A 64 -4.24 -22.21 2.99
N PHE A 65 -3.33 -23.17 3.13
CA PHE A 65 -2.72 -23.83 1.98
C PHE A 65 -3.63 -24.94 1.47
N PRO A 66 -3.94 -24.98 0.17
CA PRO A 66 -4.65 -26.11 -0.41
C PRO A 66 -3.80 -27.37 -0.34
N ARG A 67 -4.44 -28.54 -0.45
CA ARG A 67 -3.72 -29.81 -0.48
C ARG A 67 -3.08 -29.97 -1.85
N GLN A 68 -1.78 -30.22 -1.89
CA GLN A 68 -1.10 -30.51 -3.14
C GLN A 68 -1.56 -31.86 -3.69
N GLU A 69 -1.81 -31.90 -4.99
CA GLU A 69 -2.02 -33.13 -5.77
C GLU A 69 -0.81 -33.36 -6.69
N ASP A 70 -0.84 -34.45 -7.45
CA ASP A 70 0.16 -34.72 -8.48
C ASP A 70 0.16 -33.65 -9.58
N GLN A 71 1.35 -33.42 -10.14
CA GLN A 71 1.59 -32.54 -11.30
C GLN A 71 1.27 -31.05 -11.07
N GLY A 72 1.44 -30.56 -9.83
CA GLY A 72 1.29 -29.13 -9.52
C GLY A 72 -0.16 -28.66 -9.45
N ARG A 73 -1.12 -29.59 -9.49
CA ARG A 73 -2.51 -29.31 -9.12
C ARG A 73 -2.65 -29.29 -7.60
N PHE A 74 -3.67 -28.62 -7.12
CA PHE A 74 -3.97 -28.54 -5.69
C PHE A 74 -5.48 -28.58 -5.50
N THR A 75 -5.95 -29.19 -4.41
CA THR A 75 -7.36 -29.21 -4.03
C THR A 75 -7.62 -28.20 -2.93
N PHE A 76 -8.60 -27.32 -3.19
CA PHE A 76 -9.02 -26.30 -2.24
C PHE A 76 -9.69 -26.94 -1.02
N GLY A 77 -9.42 -26.35 0.15
CA GLY A 77 -10.17 -26.58 1.38
C GLY A 77 -11.26 -25.50 1.54
N LYS A 78 -11.95 -25.52 2.68
CA LYS A 78 -13.00 -24.54 3.02
C LYS A 78 -12.49 -23.10 3.04
N SER A 79 -11.28 -22.86 3.53
CA SER A 79 -10.70 -21.51 3.57
C SER A 79 -10.36 -20.95 2.18
N THR A 80 -10.15 -21.80 1.18
CA THR A 80 -9.78 -21.42 -0.20
C THR A 80 -10.88 -21.66 -1.23
N GLU A 81 -11.99 -22.28 -0.83
CA GLU A 81 -13.18 -22.53 -1.66
C GLU A 81 -13.71 -21.27 -2.37
N PRO A 82 -13.80 -20.08 -1.74
CA PRO A 82 -14.23 -18.85 -2.40
C PRO A 82 -13.31 -18.41 -3.56
N LEU A 83 -12.07 -18.90 -3.60
CA LEU A 83 -11.09 -18.59 -4.64
C LEU A 83 -11.20 -19.51 -5.87
N SER A 84 -12.12 -20.48 -5.85
CA SER A 84 -12.36 -21.45 -6.93
C SER A 84 -12.46 -20.84 -8.34
N PRO A 85 -13.18 -19.72 -8.56
CA PRO A 85 -13.27 -19.09 -9.88
C PRO A 85 -11.93 -18.59 -10.44
N PHE A 86 -10.93 -18.38 -9.57
CA PHE A 86 -9.62 -17.81 -9.92
C PHE A 86 -8.51 -18.85 -9.93
N ARG A 87 -8.81 -20.15 -9.85
CA ARG A 87 -7.82 -21.24 -9.72
C ARG A 87 -6.64 -21.14 -10.70
N GLN A 88 -6.89 -20.80 -11.96
CA GLN A 88 -5.84 -20.68 -12.99
C GLN A 88 -4.96 -19.42 -12.85
N GLN A 89 -5.36 -18.49 -11.99
CA GLN A 89 -4.67 -17.23 -11.70
C GLN A 89 -3.98 -17.24 -10.33
N LEU A 90 -4.02 -18.37 -9.62
CA LEU A 90 -3.51 -18.51 -8.27
C LEU A 90 -2.29 -19.42 -8.23
N SER A 91 -1.34 -19.05 -7.39
CA SER A 91 -0.20 -19.88 -7.03
C SER A 91 0.00 -19.81 -5.53
N PHE A 92 0.10 -20.97 -4.89
CA PHE A 92 0.36 -21.08 -3.46
C PHE A 92 1.84 -21.39 -3.27
N LEU A 93 2.54 -20.50 -2.57
CA LEU A 93 3.97 -20.61 -2.30
C LEU A 93 4.15 -20.78 -0.79
N GLY A 94 4.62 -21.95 -0.37
CA GLY A 94 4.96 -22.27 1.01
C GLY A 94 6.47 -22.34 1.23
N GLY A 95 6.91 -22.39 2.49
CA GLY A 95 8.32 -22.56 2.85
C GLY A 95 9.20 -21.32 2.62
N LEU A 96 8.60 -20.16 2.33
CA LEU A 96 9.31 -18.89 2.19
C LEU A 96 9.33 -18.16 3.53
N TYR A 97 10.52 -17.98 4.10
CA TYR A 97 10.72 -17.14 5.26
C TYR A 97 12.14 -16.57 5.27
N PRO A 98 12.34 -15.33 5.75
CA PRO A 98 13.68 -14.80 5.93
C PRO A 98 14.39 -15.60 7.04
N PRO A 99 15.72 -15.84 6.95
CA PRO A 99 16.47 -16.56 8.00
C PRO A 99 16.38 -15.92 9.40
N SER A 100 16.04 -14.63 9.49
CA SER A 100 15.77 -13.92 10.74
C SER A 100 14.39 -14.20 11.33
N GLY A 101 13.40 -14.58 10.51
CA GLY A 101 12.01 -14.75 10.92
C GLY A 101 11.84 -15.71 12.11
N PRO A 102 12.33 -16.97 12.03
CA PRO A 102 12.23 -17.93 13.14
C PRO A 102 12.98 -17.53 14.41
N LYS A 103 13.87 -16.54 14.34
CA LYS A 103 14.63 -16.02 15.50
C LYS A 103 13.89 -14.88 16.20
N ALA A 104 12.96 -14.24 15.51
CA ALA A 104 12.25 -13.07 16.01
C ALA A 104 11.01 -13.47 16.82
N ASP A 105 10.56 -12.55 17.68
CA ASP A 105 9.29 -12.71 18.37
C ASP A 105 8.14 -12.81 17.33
N PRO A 106 7.22 -13.78 17.43
CA PRO A 106 6.14 -13.95 16.47
C PRO A 106 5.26 -12.69 16.29
N HIS A 107 5.19 -11.82 17.30
CA HIS A 107 4.47 -10.55 17.24
C HIS A 107 5.20 -9.45 16.46
N VAL A 108 6.50 -9.59 16.17
CA VAL A 108 7.25 -8.65 15.30
C VAL A 108 7.32 -9.09 13.83
N CYS A 109 6.68 -10.20 13.46
CA CYS A 109 6.72 -10.72 12.09
C CYS A 109 6.16 -9.72 11.06
N SER A 110 5.15 -8.92 11.43
CA SER A 110 4.60 -7.87 10.56
C SER A 110 5.62 -6.79 10.23
N ASP A 111 6.49 -6.46 11.19
CA ASP A 111 7.51 -5.42 11.03
C ASP A 111 8.57 -5.81 9.99
N MET A 112 8.81 -7.10 9.74
CA MET A 112 9.82 -7.57 8.79
C MET A 112 9.27 -8.20 7.51
N TRP A 113 7.94 -8.31 7.37
CA TRP A 113 7.33 -9.14 6.34
C TRP A 113 7.73 -8.76 4.91
N LEU A 114 7.77 -7.45 4.60
CA LEU A 114 8.20 -6.95 3.28
C LEU A 114 9.68 -6.56 3.20
N THR A 115 10.39 -6.55 4.31
CA THR A 115 11.77 -6.04 4.38
C THR A 115 12.80 -7.14 4.54
N GLY A 116 12.42 -8.27 5.15
CA GLY A 116 13.32 -9.36 5.54
C GLY A 116 14.34 -8.96 6.62
N ALA A 117 14.16 -7.82 7.28
CA ALA A 117 15.17 -7.29 8.19
C ALA A 117 15.39 -8.21 9.42
N PRO A 118 16.63 -8.30 9.93
CA PRO A 118 16.93 -9.04 11.15
C PRO A 118 16.55 -8.21 12.38
N LEU A 119 15.28 -8.20 12.75
CA LEU A 119 14.79 -7.47 13.93
C LEU A 119 15.06 -8.18 15.26
N HIS A 120 15.53 -9.44 15.22
CA HIS A 120 16.06 -10.11 16.40
C HIS A 120 17.50 -9.63 16.67
N ASN A 121 17.72 -9.02 17.83
CA ASN A 121 19.00 -8.40 18.21
C ASN A 121 19.53 -7.42 17.16
N PRO A 122 18.77 -6.35 16.83
CA PRO A 122 19.21 -5.39 15.84
C PRO A 122 20.48 -4.67 16.32
N LYS A 123 21.33 -4.26 15.38
CA LYS A 123 22.48 -3.42 15.71
C LYS A 123 21.97 -2.09 16.28
N PRO A 124 22.58 -1.54 17.34
CA PRO A 124 22.21 -0.21 17.84
C PRO A 124 22.22 0.83 16.71
N GLY A 125 21.14 1.62 16.60
CA GLY A 125 20.95 2.60 15.53
C GLY A 125 20.41 2.07 14.21
N THR A 126 20.14 0.75 14.10
CA THR A 126 19.44 0.17 12.94
C THR A 126 17.98 -0.11 13.28
N TYR A 127 17.07 0.27 12.38
CA TYR A 127 15.62 0.11 12.55
C TYR A 127 15.12 -1.06 11.71
N ASN A 128 14.97 -0.84 10.40
CA ASN A 128 14.51 -1.81 9.42
C ASN A 128 15.31 -1.64 8.12
N SER A 129 14.91 -2.34 7.05
CA SER A 129 15.40 -2.13 5.69
C SER A 129 14.26 -1.70 4.76
N VAL A 130 14.60 -1.36 3.52
CA VAL A 130 13.62 -1.04 2.48
C VAL A 130 12.62 -2.18 2.29
N ALA A 131 11.33 -1.83 2.23
CA ALA A 131 10.27 -2.78 1.94
C ALA A 131 10.13 -3.02 0.43
N LEU A 132 9.77 -4.26 0.06
CA LEU A 132 9.60 -4.69 -1.34
C LEU A 132 8.62 -3.80 -2.11
N ASP A 133 7.51 -3.39 -1.48
CA ASP A 133 6.52 -2.51 -2.09
C ASP A 133 7.11 -1.14 -2.46
N GLN A 134 8.03 -0.61 -1.64
CA GLN A 134 8.72 0.65 -1.92
C GLN A 134 9.76 0.51 -3.03
N VAL A 135 10.46 -0.62 -3.12
CA VAL A 135 11.33 -0.93 -4.26
C VAL A 135 10.52 -0.99 -5.56
N VAL A 136 9.35 -1.65 -5.54
CA VAL A 136 8.45 -1.70 -6.69
C VAL A 136 7.95 -0.29 -7.05
N ALA A 137 7.47 0.48 -6.06
CA ALA A 137 6.96 1.83 -6.26
C ALA A 137 7.98 2.75 -6.94
N GLN A 138 9.27 2.62 -6.59
CA GLN A 138 10.33 3.41 -7.22
C GLN A 138 10.50 3.16 -8.71
N HIS A 139 10.29 1.92 -9.15
CA HIS A 139 10.41 1.52 -10.55
C HIS A 139 9.13 1.77 -11.34
N THR A 140 7.98 1.91 -10.67
CA THR A 140 6.68 2.09 -11.32
C THR A 140 6.12 3.51 -11.21
N LYS A 141 6.74 4.39 -10.40
CA LYS A 141 6.21 5.74 -10.10
C LYS A 141 5.97 6.62 -11.33
N GLN A 142 6.69 6.43 -12.42
CA GLN A 142 6.50 7.16 -13.67
C GLN A 142 5.20 6.79 -14.41
N TYR A 143 4.62 5.63 -14.10
CA TYR A 143 3.38 5.14 -14.74
C TYR A 143 2.12 5.37 -13.89
N CYS A 144 2.27 5.84 -12.64
CA CYS A 144 1.18 5.93 -11.67
C CYS A 144 1.19 7.28 -10.95
N ARG A 145 0.04 8.01 -10.96
CA ARG A 145 -0.14 9.25 -10.20
C ARG A 145 0.06 9.07 -8.68
N GLN A 146 -0.37 7.93 -8.16
CA GLN A 146 -0.09 7.51 -6.78
C GLN A 146 0.84 6.29 -6.82
N PRO A 147 2.14 6.44 -6.54
CA PRO A 147 3.11 5.35 -6.69
C PRO A 147 3.04 4.30 -5.57
N SER A 148 2.49 4.67 -4.41
CA SER A 148 2.32 3.78 -3.25
C SER A 148 1.06 4.14 -2.46
N LEU A 149 0.33 3.12 -2.03
CA LEU A 149 -0.81 3.19 -1.12
C LEU A 149 -0.53 2.27 0.06
N VAL A 150 -0.18 2.86 1.19
CA VAL A 150 0.04 2.14 2.45
C VAL A 150 -1.23 2.23 3.27
N LEU A 151 -1.86 1.08 3.49
CA LEU A 151 -3.17 0.95 4.12
C LEU A 151 -3.09 -0.02 5.30
N SER A 152 -3.89 0.22 6.32
CA SER A 152 -4.01 -0.64 7.50
C SER A 152 -5.35 -0.42 8.19
N ILE A 153 -5.68 -1.29 9.14
CA ILE A 153 -6.85 -1.15 10.03
C ILE A 153 -6.62 0.03 10.99
N ASP A 154 -5.39 0.14 11.50
CA ASP A 154 -4.95 1.24 12.36
C ASP A 154 -4.23 2.31 11.53
N ALA A 155 -4.39 3.58 11.90
CA ALA A 155 -3.69 4.68 11.25
C ALA A 155 -2.26 4.83 11.79
N GLY A 156 -1.34 5.28 10.95
CA GLY A 156 0.02 5.66 11.35
C GLY A 156 1.02 4.50 11.26
N THR A 157 2.09 4.60 12.03
CA THR A 157 3.20 3.62 12.01
C THR A 157 3.05 2.55 13.10
N GLY A 158 2.24 2.80 14.12
CA GLY A 158 2.23 1.98 15.34
C GLY A 158 3.59 1.99 16.05
N PHE A 159 3.85 0.94 16.81
CA PHE A 159 5.13 0.68 17.49
C PHE A 159 5.56 -0.77 17.28
N LEU A 160 6.83 -1.09 17.55
CA LEU A 160 7.37 -2.44 17.36
C LEU A 160 6.46 -3.49 18.03
N SER A 161 6.17 -4.61 17.35
CA SER A 161 5.22 -5.67 17.75
C SER A 161 3.72 -5.33 17.65
N ARG A 162 3.39 -4.05 17.44
CA ARG A 162 2.03 -3.56 17.13
C ARG A 162 2.11 -2.52 16.02
N THR A 163 2.72 -2.94 14.92
CA THR A 163 2.93 -2.03 13.79
C THR A 163 1.59 -1.66 13.16
N GLY A 164 1.45 -0.39 12.87
CA GLY A 164 0.35 0.12 12.05
C GLY A 164 0.62 -0.04 10.55
N THR A 165 1.82 -0.51 10.17
CA THR A 165 2.27 -0.56 8.78
C THR A 165 3.15 -1.77 8.48
N ILE A 166 3.11 -2.24 7.24
CA ILE A 166 4.02 -3.27 6.71
C ILE A 166 5.03 -2.68 5.71
N SER A 167 5.03 -1.36 5.54
CA SER A 167 5.79 -0.65 4.52
C SER A 167 6.86 0.23 5.15
N TYR A 168 8.08 0.16 4.60
CA TYR A 168 9.26 0.85 5.12
C TYR A 168 10.03 1.53 3.98
N SER A 169 10.48 2.76 4.22
CA SER A 169 11.21 3.61 3.27
C SER A 169 12.57 3.02 2.87
N LEU A 170 13.27 3.66 1.92
CA LEU A 170 14.63 3.26 1.54
C LEU A 170 15.59 3.18 2.73
N GLU A 171 15.40 4.05 3.70
CA GLU A 171 16.20 4.16 4.92
C GLU A 171 15.70 3.21 6.02
N GLY A 172 14.71 2.36 5.74
CA GLY A 172 14.13 1.42 6.69
C GLY A 172 13.25 2.07 7.75
N LYS A 173 12.70 3.26 7.47
CA LYS A 173 11.78 3.95 8.39
C LYS A 173 10.33 3.55 8.09
N PRO A 174 9.49 3.36 9.11
CA PRO A 174 8.10 2.94 8.90
C PRO A 174 7.30 4.04 8.20
N ILE A 175 6.56 3.65 7.17
CA ILE A 175 5.69 4.57 6.42
C ILE A 175 4.29 4.57 7.06
N PRO A 176 3.74 5.73 7.45
CA PRO A 176 2.40 5.82 8.04
C PRO A 176 1.31 5.25 7.13
N ALA A 177 0.52 4.31 7.64
CA ALA A 177 -0.64 3.76 6.94
C ALA A 177 -1.89 4.65 7.09
N GLU A 178 -2.73 4.65 6.06
CA GLU A 178 -4.06 5.28 6.09
C GLU A 178 -5.14 4.23 6.34
N ASN A 179 -6.06 4.52 7.25
CA ASN A 179 -7.21 3.66 7.54
C ASN A 179 -8.56 4.29 7.18
N ASN A 180 -8.59 5.58 6.81
CA ASN A 180 -9.83 6.29 6.50
C ASN A 180 -10.20 6.14 5.02
N PRO A 181 -11.28 5.41 4.67
CA PRO A 181 -11.63 5.16 3.26
C PRO A 181 -11.96 6.45 2.49
N ARG A 182 -12.53 7.46 3.15
CA ARG A 182 -12.82 8.76 2.52
C ARG A 182 -11.52 9.46 2.11
N ARG A 183 -10.50 9.46 2.98
CA ARG A 183 -9.19 10.05 2.66
C ARG A 183 -8.48 9.29 1.54
N VAL A 184 -8.55 7.96 1.55
CA VAL A 184 -8.02 7.12 0.46
C VAL A 184 -8.72 7.41 -0.86
N PHE A 185 -10.06 7.46 -0.85
CA PHE A 185 -10.86 7.77 -2.03
C PHE A 185 -10.54 9.18 -2.54
N ASP A 186 -10.51 10.18 -1.66
CA ASP A 186 -10.22 11.56 -2.02
C ASP A 186 -8.82 11.67 -2.65
N ARG A 187 -7.83 10.96 -2.11
CA ARG A 187 -6.47 10.92 -2.65
C ARG A 187 -6.37 10.26 -4.04
N LEU A 188 -7.25 9.30 -4.34
CA LEU A 188 -7.25 8.57 -5.61
C LEU A 188 -8.10 9.21 -6.69
N PHE A 189 -9.25 9.79 -6.31
CA PHE A 189 -10.33 10.11 -7.24
C PHE A 189 -10.83 11.55 -7.17
N ARG A 190 -10.47 12.35 -6.15
CA ARG A 190 -10.74 13.78 -6.28
C ARG A 190 -9.81 14.35 -7.34
N GLY A 191 -10.32 14.35 -8.57
CA GLY A 191 -9.94 15.29 -9.60
C GLY A 191 -10.49 16.63 -9.15
N ASP A 192 -9.57 17.53 -8.88
CA ASP A 192 -9.80 18.84 -8.31
C ASP A 192 -10.91 19.61 -9.03
N ARG A 193 -12.03 19.79 -8.31
CA ARG A 193 -13.07 20.76 -8.67
C ARG A 193 -12.70 22.19 -8.28
N SER A 194 -11.59 22.39 -7.56
CA SER A 194 -10.93 23.70 -7.41
C SER A 194 -10.14 24.02 -8.68
N SER A 195 -10.06 25.30 -9.06
CA SER A 195 -9.19 25.69 -10.18
C SER A 195 -7.77 25.15 -9.95
N LEU A 196 -7.13 24.65 -11.00
CA LEU A 196 -5.73 24.19 -10.96
C LEU A 196 -4.81 25.25 -10.30
N GLU A 197 -5.17 26.53 -10.39
CA GLU A 197 -4.49 27.63 -9.70
C GLU A 197 -4.64 27.61 -8.18
N SER A 198 -5.85 27.34 -7.67
CA SER A 198 -6.10 27.23 -6.22
C SER A 198 -5.36 26.03 -5.62
N GLU A 199 -5.30 24.93 -6.36
CA GLU A 199 -4.57 23.73 -5.96
C GLU A 199 -3.06 23.95 -6.01
N ARG A 200 -2.52 24.55 -7.09
CA ARG A 200 -1.11 24.98 -7.16
C ARG A 200 -0.77 25.92 -6.02
N ALA A 201 -1.65 26.87 -5.67
CA ALA A 201 -1.44 27.79 -4.57
C ALA A 201 -1.44 27.06 -3.21
N GLN A 202 -2.35 26.10 -3.01
CA GLN A 202 -2.42 25.32 -1.78
C GLN A 202 -1.24 24.36 -1.64
N LEU A 203 -0.82 23.71 -2.73
CA LEU A 203 0.34 22.83 -2.78
C LEU A 203 1.62 23.61 -2.51
N LYS A 204 1.82 24.75 -3.18
CA LYS A 204 2.94 25.66 -2.91
C LYS A 204 2.95 26.15 -1.46
N ARG A 205 1.77 26.45 -0.88
CA ARG A 205 1.66 26.84 0.53
C ARG A 205 2.03 25.69 1.47
N ARG A 206 1.63 24.45 1.15
CA ARG A 206 2.00 23.25 1.93
C ARG A 206 3.48 22.95 1.82
N ILE A 207 4.08 23.03 0.64
CA ILE A 207 5.54 22.88 0.43
C ILE A 207 6.27 23.92 1.28
N LYS A 208 5.93 25.21 1.15
CA LYS A 208 6.54 26.28 1.97
C LYS A 208 6.38 26.06 3.47
N LEU A 209 5.24 25.55 3.93
CA LEU A 209 5.03 25.21 5.34
C LEU A 209 5.92 24.06 5.79
N VAL A 210 6.00 22.99 5.00
CA VAL A 210 6.86 21.83 5.29
C VAL A 210 8.33 22.26 5.30
N ASP A 211 8.76 23.08 4.35
CA ASP A 211 10.12 23.65 4.29
C ASP A 211 10.42 24.48 5.54
N ALA A 212 9.52 25.38 5.93
CA ALA A 212 9.68 26.20 7.13
C ALA A 212 9.72 25.36 8.42
N VAL A 213 8.93 24.29 8.49
CA VAL A 213 8.97 23.36 9.62
C VAL A 213 10.26 22.54 9.61
N LEU A 214 10.74 22.11 8.44
CA LEU A 214 12.00 21.39 8.28
C LEU A 214 13.21 22.25 8.67
N GLU A 215 13.24 23.52 8.27
CA GLU A 215 14.29 24.47 8.68
C GLU A 215 14.31 24.65 10.20
N ASN A 216 13.14 24.92 10.79
CA ASN A 216 13.02 25.08 12.25
C ASN A 216 13.38 23.81 13.00
N ALA A 217 12.93 22.65 12.52
CA ALA A 217 13.22 21.37 13.12
C ALA A 217 14.71 21.01 12.99
N ARG A 218 15.39 21.35 11.89
CA ARG A 218 16.85 21.20 11.73
C ARG A 218 17.62 22.12 12.69
N ALA A 219 17.22 23.39 12.81
CA ALA A 219 17.83 24.33 13.74
C ALA A 219 17.64 23.90 15.20
N PHE A 220 16.48 23.35 15.54
CA PHE A 220 16.19 22.79 16.85
C PHE A 220 17.00 21.51 17.11
N ASN A 221 17.13 20.62 16.12
CA ASN A 221 17.91 19.38 16.21
C ASN A 221 19.39 19.62 16.53
N GLN A 222 19.94 20.77 16.13
CA GLN A 222 21.32 21.17 16.46
C GLN A 222 21.51 21.54 17.94
N ARG A 223 20.43 21.89 18.65
CA ARG A 223 20.44 22.32 20.05
C ARG A 223 20.08 21.21 21.04
N LEU A 224 19.68 20.03 20.54
CA LEU A 224 19.23 18.91 21.35
C LEU A 224 20.38 18.02 21.83
N GLY A 225 20.18 17.42 23.01
CA GLY A 225 21.03 16.34 23.53
C GLY A 225 20.91 15.07 22.69
N LYS A 226 21.89 14.16 22.82
CA LYS A 226 22.05 12.97 21.97
C LYS A 226 20.79 12.07 21.91
N SER A 227 20.07 11.93 23.02
CA SER A 227 18.85 11.12 23.14
C SER A 227 17.64 11.71 22.40
N ASP A 228 17.44 13.04 22.47
CA ASP A 228 16.31 13.71 21.82
C ASP A 228 16.53 13.87 20.32
N ARG A 229 17.79 13.85 19.88
CA ARG A 229 18.19 13.92 18.47
C ARG A 229 17.67 12.72 17.67
N GLU A 230 17.67 11.52 18.24
CA GLU A 230 17.15 10.32 17.56
C GLU A 230 15.65 10.41 17.29
N LYS A 231 14.86 10.93 18.25
CA LYS A 231 13.41 11.17 18.07
C LYS A 231 13.16 12.26 17.03
N MET A 232 13.94 13.33 17.05
CA MET A 232 13.83 14.39 16.05
C MET A 232 14.22 13.93 14.64
N ASP A 233 15.19 13.04 14.49
CA ASP A 233 15.56 12.46 13.20
C ASP A 233 14.45 11.57 12.62
N GLN A 234 13.65 10.91 13.47
CA GLN A 234 12.45 10.19 13.02
C GLN A 234 11.36 11.16 12.53
N TYR A 235 11.14 12.25 13.26
CA TYR A 235 10.18 13.29 12.89
C TYR A 235 10.57 14.01 11.58
N LEU A 236 11.84 14.41 11.46
CA LEU A 236 12.39 15.08 10.27
C LEU A 236 12.25 14.23 9.00
N THR A 237 12.42 12.91 9.09
CA THR A 237 12.24 12.05 7.92
C THR A 237 10.78 11.83 7.56
N SER A 238 9.88 11.75 8.54
CA SER A 238 8.43 11.75 8.26
C SER A 238 8.03 13.02 7.48
N LEU A 239 8.64 14.17 7.80
CA LEU A 239 8.44 15.41 7.07
C LEU A 239 9.05 15.40 5.66
N ASN A 240 10.27 14.90 5.48
CA ASN A 240 10.89 14.76 4.14
C ASN A 240 10.07 13.83 3.23
N GLU A 241 9.44 12.78 3.77
CA GLU A 241 8.53 11.95 2.98
C GLU A 241 7.27 12.69 2.55
N VAL A 242 6.70 13.51 3.44
CA VAL A 242 5.56 14.38 3.10
C VAL A 242 5.95 15.37 2.00
N GLU A 243 7.13 16.01 2.12
CA GLU A 243 7.69 16.89 1.10
C GLU A 243 7.84 16.18 -0.25
N SER A 244 8.45 14.98 -0.26
CA SER A 244 8.63 14.17 -1.46
C SER A 244 7.31 13.80 -2.13
N ARG A 245 6.26 13.51 -1.34
CA ARG A 245 4.90 13.27 -1.85
C ARG A 245 4.25 14.53 -2.40
N LEU A 246 4.50 15.70 -1.81
CA LEU A 246 4.00 16.98 -2.31
C LEU A 246 4.67 17.36 -3.64
N ILE A 247 5.99 17.20 -3.76
CA ILE A 247 6.74 17.43 -5.01
C ILE A 247 6.29 16.46 -6.11
N ALA A 248 6.07 15.18 -5.77
CA ALA A 248 5.49 14.24 -6.72
C ALA A 248 4.10 14.70 -7.17
N SER A 249 3.25 15.16 -6.25
CA SER A 249 1.91 15.67 -6.56
C SER A 249 1.95 16.90 -7.49
N GLU A 250 2.95 17.77 -7.36
CA GLU A 250 3.14 18.94 -8.24
C GLU A 250 3.33 18.51 -9.70
N LYS A 251 4.11 17.45 -9.96
CA LYS A 251 4.32 16.93 -11.33
C LYS A 251 3.05 16.36 -11.97
N TRP A 252 2.11 15.89 -11.16
CA TRP A 252 0.87 15.28 -11.63
C TRP A 252 -0.31 16.25 -11.70
N ILE A 253 -0.14 17.51 -11.28
CA ILE A 253 -1.20 18.53 -11.31
C ILE A 253 -1.63 18.86 -12.74
N ASP A 254 -0.69 18.82 -13.69
CA ASP A 254 -0.93 19.12 -15.10
C ASP A 254 -1.45 17.92 -15.89
N ILE A 255 -1.48 16.74 -15.27
CA ILE A 255 -1.97 15.50 -15.90
C ILE A 255 -3.41 15.28 -15.43
N PRO A 256 -4.41 15.57 -16.28
CA PRO A 256 -5.81 15.41 -15.90
C PRO A 256 -6.08 13.95 -15.55
N LEU A 257 -6.91 13.73 -14.52
CA LEU A 257 -7.44 12.38 -14.28
C LEU A 257 -8.19 11.96 -15.55
N LYS A 258 -7.88 10.75 -16.04
CA LYS A 258 -8.65 10.15 -17.13
C LYS A 258 -10.11 10.10 -16.67
N LYS A 259 -10.98 10.80 -17.42
CA LYS A 259 -12.42 10.85 -17.20
C LYS A 259 -13.06 9.48 -17.44
#